data_AF-A0A7S4B210-F1
#
_entry.id   AF-A0A7S4B210-F1
#
_cell.length_a   1.000
_cell.length_b   1.000
_cell.length_c   1.000
_cell.angle_alpha   90.00
_cell.angle_beta   90.00
_cell.angle_gamma   90.00
#
_symmetry.space_group_name_H-M   'P 1'
#
loop_
_entity.id
_entity.type
_entity.pdbx_description
1 polymer ?
#
loop_
_entity_poly.entity_id
_entity_poly.type
_entity_poly.pdbx_seq_one_letter_code
_entity_poly.pdbx_strand_id
1 'polypeptide(L)'
;MLLKRSGRALIVSDVDVVWLQDPRPLFSGELAGFENLKFADLLASSDCLDPERDVREDGCFRTLIDRNTGVVVARNTTRTLAAMEEWRTRTSMAYSWETDQTAFDDMLRGRGRGHRFTMSPDARAAHFRHKLAWCGYPSDTLEADTMGTVSAIAGMHIPGSRRLFDVCITNVTRNLLFGILPLLQVSNGHAFFIQQLQLQSGVWPMAVQATYQFGDEADCAFGKRERLREWGLWREPPETPSSNDQFGRSQPGQADMLGYFLVLHDTKPLPPSAPWVGEVDWHARGRQHVDHVNAFLKRLSAGIALARVLNRTVVLPAMWCYCVKHWARLSQCTVGEQARPTQPLPFKCPMDHLLNIANWHGGWGQRKARNRKCALPPRADGPPADGFPYRVSAWLRRAHASPELHRSQASLVADSNALASTYPGSFAKSINASWPLHRKFHNIAAHGQLFEHGPVLTLPSRSSDVEIRRALSTARLGQIRMLHVSLDDAVSMLGCVTRADITALFQTLLKSRWCFRPEEMKEPRQIEENRTIDVCVWGFDLPQAPASC
;
A
#
# COMPACT_ATOMS: atom_id res chain seq x y z
N MET A 1 21.31 24.54 0.09
CA MET A 1 21.18 26.03 0.08
C MET A 1 20.41 26.57 1.29
N LEU A 2 19.19 26.09 1.57
CA LEU A 2 18.36 26.57 2.69
C LEU A 2 19.05 26.47 4.05
N LEU A 3 19.70 25.33 4.35
CA LEU A 3 20.43 25.12 5.61
C LEU A 3 21.52 26.19 5.81
N LYS A 4 22.37 26.36 4.78
CA LYS A 4 23.48 27.33 4.77
C LYS A 4 23.02 28.79 4.88
N ARG A 5 21.89 29.17 4.25
CA ARG A 5 21.42 30.56 4.22
C ARG A 5 20.59 30.94 5.45
N SER A 6 19.74 30.04 5.93
CA SER A 6 18.83 30.34 7.04
C SER A 6 19.51 30.30 8.40
N GLY A 7 20.60 29.51 8.51
CA GLY A 7 21.23 29.22 9.79
C GLY A 7 20.39 28.33 10.72
N ARG A 8 19.20 27.89 10.29
CA ARG A 8 18.23 27.14 11.08
C ARG A 8 18.32 25.65 10.79
N ALA A 9 18.00 24.82 11.78
CA ALA A 9 17.78 23.39 11.54
C ALA A 9 16.61 23.19 10.57
N LEU A 10 16.72 22.20 9.70
CA LEU A 10 15.70 21.85 8.73
C LEU A 10 15.11 20.49 9.07
N ILE A 11 13.80 20.40 9.01
CA ILE A 11 13.06 19.13 8.97
C ILE A 11 12.60 19.00 7.53
N VAL A 12 13.03 17.95 6.86
CA VAL A 12 12.68 17.64 5.48
C VAL A 12 11.90 16.35 5.49
N SER A 13 10.78 16.33 4.77
CA SER A 13 10.06 15.10 4.51
C SER A 13 9.72 14.96 3.04
N ASP A 14 9.56 13.72 2.58
CA ASP A 14 8.94 13.47 1.28
C ASP A 14 7.51 14.01 1.23
N VAL A 15 7.02 14.20 0.02
CA VAL A 15 5.66 14.72 -0.25
C VAL A 15 4.55 13.74 0.14
N ASP A 16 4.89 12.47 0.35
CA ASP A 16 4.01 11.37 0.75
C ASP A 16 4.17 11.00 2.24
N VAL A 17 4.70 11.92 3.04
CA VAL A 17 4.65 11.86 4.51
C VAL A 17 3.43 12.58 5.03
N VAL A 18 2.68 11.91 5.90
CA VAL A 18 1.54 12.50 6.62
C VAL A 18 1.93 12.73 8.07
N TRP A 19 2.03 14.01 8.46
CA TRP A 19 2.19 14.43 9.85
C TRP A 19 0.84 14.41 10.56
N LEU A 20 0.76 13.63 11.63
CA LEU A 20 -0.45 13.41 12.44
C LEU A 20 -0.41 14.16 13.77
N GLN A 21 0.79 14.53 14.21
CA GLN A 21 1.04 15.27 15.45
C GLN A 21 2.18 16.27 15.22
N ASP A 22 2.32 17.23 16.13
CA ASP A 22 3.45 18.14 16.13
C ASP A 22 4.76 17.39 16.41
N PRO A 23 5.73 17.36 15.48
CA PRO A 23 6.94 16.56 15.66
C PRO A 23 8.06 17.30 16.38
N ARG A 24 7.88 18.59 16.71
CA ARG A 24 8.91 19.42 17.34
C ARG A 24 9.44 18.82 18.66
N PRO A 25 8.61 18.25 19.56
CA PRO A 25 9.12 17.68 20.81
C PRO A 25 10.09 16.50 20.58
N LEU A 26 9.86 15.69 19.54
CA LEU A 26 10.77 14.59 19.20
C LEU A 26 12.14 15.10 18.74
N PHE A 27 12.15 16.09 17.83
CA PHE A 27 13.40 16.59 17.24
C PHE A 27 14.20 17.52 18.14
N SER A 28 13.53 18.17 19.10
CA SER A 28 14.17 19.01 20.12
C SER A 28 14.63 18.21 21.34
N GLY A 29 14.34 16.90 21.40
CA GLY A 29 14.66 16.05 22.55
C GLY A 29 13.86 16.41 23.80
N GLU A 30 12.63 16.87 23.63
CA GLU A 30 11.67 17.14 24.70
C GLU A 30 10.73 15.94 24.93
N LEU A 31 10.68 14.99 23.98
CA LEU A 31 9.94 13.74 24.15
C LEU A 31 10.75 12.74 25.00
N ALA A 32 10.11 12.22 26.06
CA ALA A 32 10.70 11.27 26.98
C ALA A 32 11.28 10.04 26.24
N GLY A 33 12.51 9.65 26.58
CA GLY A 33 13.23 8.54 25.93
C GLY A 33 13.94 8.92 24.62
N PHE A 34 13.85 10.18 24.17
CA PHE A 34 14.48 10.68 22.95
C PHE A 34 15.26 11.99 23.16
N GLU A 35 15.60 12.30 24.40
CA GLU A 35 16.23 13.55 24.79
C GLU A 35 17.59 13.79 24.11
N ASN A 36 18.36 12.72 23.88
CA ASN A 36 19.64 12.80 23.18
C ASN A 36 19.48 13.26 21.73
N LEU A 37 18.32 13.08 21.09
CA LEU A 37 18.14 13.47 19.68
C LEU A 37 18.45 14.96 19.47
N LYS A 38 18.34 15.80 20.51
CA LYS A 38 18.73 17.24 20.52
C LYS A 38 20.21 17.52 20.23
N PHE A 39 21.07 16.51 20.35
CA PHE A 39 22.52 16.65 20.11
C PHE A 39 22.96 16.24 18.70
N ALA A 40 22.21 15.39 17.99
CA ALA A 40 22.52 14.94 16.63
C ALA A 40 22.85 16.06 15.61
N ASP A 41 23.85 15.85 14.77
CA ASP A 41 24.08 16.64 13.57
C ASP A 41 22.99 16.39 12.52
N LEU A 42 22.61 15.11 12.38
CA LEU A 42 21.70 14.62 11.35
C LEU A 42 20.83 13.49 11.93
N LEU A 43 19.53 13.52 11.65
CA LEU A 43 18.59 12.43 11.96
C LEU A 43 17.97 11.91 10.67
N ALA A 44 17.71 10.61 10.60
CA ALA A 44 16.90 10.01 9.54
C ALA A 44 15.93 8.98 10.10
N SER A 45 14.83 8.72 9.39
CA SER A 45 13.91 7.63 9.71
C SER A 45 14.50 6.25 9.47
N SER A 46 13.88 5.24 10.09
CA SER A 46 14.29 3.83 9.99
C SER A 46 13.40 3.05 9.01
N ASP A 47 14.02 2.19 8.19
CA ASP A 47 13.30 1.09 7.50
C ASP A 47 13.26 -0.20 8.34
N CYS A 48 13.61 -0.12 9.64
CA CYS A 48 13.43 -1.28 10.52
C CYS A 48 11.96 -1.69 10.62
N LEU A 49 11.72 -2.99 10.71
CA LEU A 49 10.39 -3.58 10.84
C LEU A 49 10.14 -4.23 12.20
N ASP A 50 11.16 -4.31 13.05
CA ASP A 50 11.11 -4.96 14.36
C ASP A 50 11.10 -3.87 15.46
N PRO A 51 9.95 -3.57 16.09
CA PRO A 51 9.87 -2.49 17.08
C PRO A 51 10.65 -2.79 18.37
N GLU A 52 10.80 -4.07 18.76
CA GLU A 52 11.61 -4.42 19.94
C GLU A 52 13.10 -4.21 19.65
N ARG A 53 13.54 -4.59 18.45
CA ARG A 53 14.89 -4.32 17.97
C ARG A 53 15.15 -2.84 17.76
N ASP A 54 14.19 -2.09 17.25
CA ASP A 54 14.30 -0.62 17.11
C ASP A 54 14.61 0.04 18.46
N VAL A 55 14.01 -0.45 19.55
CA VAL A 55 14.33 0.02 20.91
C VAL A 55 15.69 -0.53 21.39
N ARG A 56 15.91 -1.84 21.32
CA ARG A 56 17.10 -2.50 21.86
C ARG A 56 18.41 -2.10 21.16
N GLU A 57 18.34 -1.78 19.87
CA GLU A 57 19.49 -1.47 19.01
C GLU A 57 19.46 -0.02 18.50
N ASP A 58 18.73 0.86 19.20
CA ASP A 58 18.71 2.31 18.97
C ASP A 58 18.43 2.68 17.50
N GLY A 59 17.45 2.02 16.87
CA GLY A 59 17.07 2.26 15.48
C GLY A 59 17.44 1.16 14.48
N CYS A 60 17.83 -0.03 14.95
CA CYS A 60 18.38 -1.11 14.12
C CYS A 60 19.62 -0.67 13.35
N PHE A 61 20.40 0.25 13.93
CA PHE A 61 21.46 0.99 13.24
C PHE A 61 22.53 0.08 12.63
N ARG A 62 22.93 -0.98 13.32
CA ARG A 62 23.97 -1.92 12.84
C ARG A 62 23.43 -3.07 12.00
N THR A 63 22.12 -3.16 11.80
CA THR A 63 21.58 -4.15 10.87
C THR A 63 21.84 -3.66 9.44
N LEU A 64 22.04 -4.57 8.48
CA LEU A 64 22.10 -4.26 7.04
C LEU A 64 20.72 -3.84 6.48
N ILE A 65 20.04 -2.94 7.20
CA ILE A 65 18.81 -2.28 6.81
C ILE A 65 19.20 -0.86 6.40
N ASP A 66 18.67 -0.44 5.26
CA ASP A 66 18.85 0.93 4.77
C ASP A 66 18.08 1.92 5.68
N ARG A 67 18.50 3.18 5.72
CA ARG A 67 17.81 4.22 6.48
C ARG A 67 16.85 4.92 5.55
N ASN A 68 15.66 5.19 6.05
CA ASN A 68 14.64 5.82 5.24
C ASN A 68 14.89 7.33 5.14
N THR A 69 14.96 7.86 3.92
CA THR A 69 15.18 9.29 3.65
C THR A 69 13.90 10.12 3.57
N GLY A 70 12.74 9.52 3.76
CA GLY A 70 11.46 10.22 3.70
C GLY A 70 11.21 11.17 4.87
N VAL A 71 11.94 11.05 5.99
CA VAL A 71 12.07 12.11 7.02
C VAL A 71 13.53 12.25 7.44
N VAL A 72 14.09 13.44 7.22
CA VAL A 72 15.47 13.80 7.59
C VAL A 72 15.46 15.11 8.38
N VAL A 73 16.21 15.16 9.48
CA VAL A 73 16.44 16.40 10.24
C VAL A 73 17.90 16.78 10.15
N ALA A 74 18.19 17.92 9.54
CA ALA A 74 19.55 18.42 9.35
C ALA A 74 19.78 19.66 10.21
N ARG A 75 20.68 19.57 11.20
CA ARG A 75 21.10 20.72 12.00
C ARG A 75 22.12 21.57 11.26
N ASN A 76 22.18 22.87 11.58
CA ASN A 76 23.12 23.77 10.96
C ASN A 76 24.50 23.65 11.62
N THR A 77 25.21 22.56 11.33
CA THR A 77 26.61 22.37 11.74
C THR A 77 27.49 22.20 10.51
N THR A 78 28.78 22.49 10.64
CA THR A 78 29.75 22.29 9.55
C THR A 78 29.77 20.84 9.07
N ARG A 79 29.57 19.89 9.99
CA ARG A 79 29.55 18.44 9.70
C ARG A 79 28.31 18.06 8.90
N THR A 80 27.14 18.54 9.31
CA THR A 80 25.89 18.31 8.57
C THR A 80 25.93 18.93 7.18
N LEU A 81 26.46 20.15 7.05
CA LEU A 81 26.61 20.81 5.75
C LEU A 81 27.49 20.00 4.80
N ALA A 82 28.62 19.47 5.29
CA ALA A 82 29.52 18.63 4.52
C ALA A 82 28.85 17.29 4.12
N ALA A 83 28.14 16.64 5.05
CA ALA A 83 27.40 15.41 4.78
C ALA A 83 26.29 15.60 3.74
N MET A 84 25.48 16.67 3.86
CA MET A 84 24.42 16.97 2.89
C MET A 84 24.98 17.28 1.49
N GLU A 85 26.16 17.91 1.40
CA GLU A 85 26.84 18.18 0.13
C GLU A 85 27.41 16.89 -0.50
N GLU A 86 27.94 15.98 0.32
CA GLU A 86 28.36 14.66 -0.14
C GLU A 86 27.18 13.84 -0.64
N TRP A 87 26.06 13.84 0.09
CA TRP A 87 24.83 13.15 -0.33
C TRP A 87 24.34 13.69 -1.67
N ARG A 88 24.24 15.02 -1.82
CA ARG A 88 23.90 15.69 -3.09
C ARG A 88 24.79 15.22 -4.24
N THR A 89 26.10 15.16 -3.99
CA THR A 89 27.08 14.74 -5.01
C THR A 89 26.84 13.29 -5.43
N ARG A 90 26.65 12.38 -4.46
CA ARG A 90 26.36 10.96 -4.75
C ARG A 90 25.07 10.78 -5.52
N THR A 91 23.99 11.44 -5.10
CA THR A 91 22.70 11.37 -5.80
C THR A 91 22.80 11.91 -7.24
N SER A 92 23.61 12.95 -7.48
CA SER A 92 23.80 13.49 -8.84
C SER A 92 24.57 12.57 -9.79
N MET A 93 25.31 11.62 -9.24
CA MET A 93 26.10 10.61 -9.98
C MET A 93 25.42 9.23 -9.97
N ALA A 94 24.24 9.13 -9.35
CA ALA A 94 23.54 7.88 -9.16
C ALA A 94 23.07 7.30 -10.51
N TYR A 95 23.12 5.98 -10.63
CA TYR A 95 22.55 5.28 -11.79
C TYR A 95 21.02 5.37 -11.80
N SER A 96 20.39 5.06 -12.95
CA SER A 96 18.94 5.16 -13.16
C SER A 96 18.06 4.39 -12.16
N TRP A 97 18.64 3.46 -11.41
CA TRP A 97 17.99 2.62 -10.42
C TRP A 97 18.50 2.86 -8.99
N GLU A 98 19.57 3.65 -8.81
CA GLU A 98 20.02 4.09 -7.50
C GLU A 98 19.14 5.28 -7.06
N THR A 99 18.50 5.13 -5.90
CA THR A 99 17.69 6.19 -5.32
C THR A 99 18.55 7.10 -4.44
N ASP A 100 18.01 8.27 -4.08
CA ASP A 100 18.59 9.14 -3.07
C ASP A 100 18.82 8.40 -1.74
N GLN A 101 17.90 7.50 -1.36
CA GLN A 101 18.03 6.65 -0.17
C GLN A 101 19.25 5.73 -0.25
N THR A 102 19.42 5.03 -1.38
CA THR A 102 20.58 4.15 -1.62
C THR A 102 21.90 4.93 -1.51
N ALA A 103 21.95 6.13 -2.11
CA ALA A 103 23.11 7.02 -2.05
C ALA A 103 23.38 7.53 -0.61
N PHE A 104 22.33 7.80 0.16
CA PHE A 104 22.40 8.20 1.56
C PHE A 104 23.01 7.10 2.44
N ASP A 105 22.52 5.87 2.30
CA ASP A 105 23.03 4.73 3.05
C ASP A 105 24.49 4.40 2.73
N ASP A 106 24.87 4.48 1.46
CA ASP A 106 26.26 4.27 1.06
C ASP A 106 27.19 5.35 1.60
N MET A 107 26.71 6.59 1.69
CA MET A 107 27.45 7.68 2.36
C MET A 107 27.66 7.37 3.84
N LEU A 108 26.60 6.98 4.56
CA LEU A 108 26.68 6.63 5.98
C LEU A 108 27.56 5.40 6.24
N ARG A 109 27.53 4.41 5.33
CA ARG A 109 28.45 3.27 5.35
C ARG A 109 29.87 3.64 4.96
N GLY A 110 30.19 4.91 4.69
CA GLY A 110 31.53 5.39 4.33
C GLY A 110 32.09 4.75 3.06
N ARG A 111 31.22 4.21 2.21
CA ARG A 111 31.58 3.54 0.96
C ARG A 111 32.07 4.55 -0.06
N GLY A 112 32.89 4.12 -1.01
CA GLY A 112 33.36 4.96 -2.10
C GLY A 112 32.20 5.46 -2.96
N ARG A 113 32.40 6.56 -3.68
CA ARG A 113 31.39 7.03 -4.64
C ARG A 113 31.28 5.99 -5.76
N GLY A 114 30.07 5.49 -6.01
CA GLY A 114 29.81 4.40 -6.95
C GLY A 114 30.19 2.98 -6.45
N HIS A 115 30.50 2.83 -5.16
CA HIS A 115 30.94 1.56 -4.56
C HIS A 115 30.00 0.38 -4.77
N ARG A 116 28.69 0.61 -4.88
CA ARG A 116 27.74 -0.46 -5.07
C ARG A 116 27.98 -1.23 -6.38
N PHE A 117 28.36 -0.58 -7.49
CA PHE A 117 28.52 -1.29 -8.78
C PHE A 117 29.61 -0.76 -9.75
N THR A 118 30.11 0.47 -9.62
CA THR A 118 31.13 1.00 -10.56
C THR A 118 32.56 0.75 -10.11
N MET A 119 32.76 0.49 -8.82
CA MET A 119 34.07 0.21 -8.28
C MET A 119 34.43 -1.26 -8.52
N SER A 120 35.57 -1.48 -9.19
CA SER A 120 36.17 -2.82 -9.28
C SER A 120 36.41 -3.40 -7.88
N PRO A 121 36.47 -4.74 -7.72
CA PRO A 121 36.83 -5.35 -6.44
C PRO A 121 38.09 -4.74 -5.80
N ASP A 122 39.13 -4.49 -6.59
CA ASP A 122 40.37 -3.86 -6.13
C ASP A 122 40.16 -2.42 -5.67
N ALA A 123 39.38 -1.63 -6.41
CA ALA A 123 39.05 -0.27 -6.01
C ALA A 123 38.24 -0.26 -4.71
N ARG A 124 37.31 -1.19 -4.52
CA ARG A 124 36.54 -1.35 -3.28
C ARG A 124 37.44 -1.71 -2.11
N ALA A 125 38.34 -2.68 -2.29
CA ALA A 125 39.30 -3.07 -1.27
C ALA A 125 40.28 -1.93 -0.92
N ALA A 126 40.77 -1.18 -1.92
CA ALA A 126 41.62 -0.02 -1.72
C ALA A 126 40.90 1.10 -0.97
N HIS A 127 39.65 1.41 -1.34
CA HIS A 127 38.83 2.39 -0.63
C HIS A 127 38.52 1.95 0.79
N PHE A 128 38.25 0.66 1.01
CA PHE A 128 38.01 0.14 2.36
C PHE A 128 39.25 0.29 3.24
N ARG A 129 40.45 -0.05 2.75
CA ARG A 129 41.72 0.22 3.47
C ARG A 129 41.91 1.70 3.76
N HIS A 130 41.63 2.57 2.78
CA HIS A 130 41.69 4.03 2.97
C HIS A 130 40.69 4.50 4.04
N LYS A 131 39.47 3.97 4.05
CA LYS A 131 38.47 4.25 5.07
C LYS A 131 38.98 3.87 6.46
N LEU A 132 39.54 2.68 6.63
CA LEU A 132 40.05 2.26 7.94
C LEU A 132 41.13 3.23 8.45
N ALA A 133 42.12 3.56 7.61
CA ALA A 133 43.16 4.51 7.95
C ALA A 133 42.62 5.93 8.22
N TRP A 134 41.72 6.42 7.36
CA TRP A 134 41.15 7.75 7.48
C TRP A 134 40.16 7.89 8.63
N CYS A 135 39.46 6.82 9.03
CA CYS A 135 38.57 6.85 10.18
C CYS A 135 39.28 6.49 11.49
N GLY A 136 40.51 5.97 11.42
CA GLY A 136 41.25 5.49 12.58
C GLY A 136 40.73 4.16 13.13
N TYR A 137 40.13 3.32 12.27
CA TYR A 137 39.69 1.98 12.63
C TYR A 137 40.86 0.98 12.61
N PRO A 138 40.84 -0.05 13.47
CA PRO A 138 41.74 -1.20 13.35
C PRO A 138 41.72 -1.82 11.95
N SER A 139 42.88 -2.30 11.47
CA SER A 139 43.03 -2.84 10.11
C SER A 139 42.21 -4.12 9.85
N ASP A 140 41.80 -4.82 10.89
CA ASP A 140 40.98 -6.04 10.89
C ASP A 140 39.47 -5.77 11.05
N THR A 141 39.05 -4.50 11.16
CA THR A 141 37.63 -4.14 11.26
C THR A 141 36.86 -4.58 10.02
N LEU A 142 35.71 -5.25 10.20
CA LEU A 142 34.84 -5.68 9.10
C LEU A 142 34.03 -4.51 8.56
N GLU A 143 33.66 -4.54 7.27
CA GLU A 143 32.89 -3.47 6.64
C GLU A 143 31.57 -3.16 7.39
N ALA A 144 30.88 -4.19 7.85
CA ALA A 144 29.65 -4.07 8.63
C ALA A 144 29.83 -3.25 9.92
N ASP A 145 31.00 -3.31 10.54
CA ASP A 145 31.32 -2.60 11.78
C ASP A 145 31.79 -1.16 11.56
N THR A 146 32.07 -0.79 10.32
CA THR A 146 32.58 0.55 9.98
C THR A 146 31.49 1.60 9.76
N MET A 147 30.21 1.25 9.94
CA MET A 147 29.09 2.17 9.72
C MET A 147 29.01 3.26 10.80
N GLY A 148 29.44 2.95 12.02
CA GLY A 148 29.51 3.91 13.12
C GLY A 148 29.52 3.22 14.48
N THR A 149 29.99 3.93 15.49
CA THR A 149 30.02 3.44 16.86
C THR A 149 29.02 4.21 17.71
N VAL A 150 28.61 3.63 18.85
CA VAL A 150 27.72 4.34 19.77
C VAL A 150 28.47 5.55 20.32
N SER A 151 27.90 6.74 20.14
CA SER A 151 28.55 7.98 20.57
C SER A 151 28.51 8.12 22.08
N ALA A 152 29.60 8.62 22.64
CA ALA A 152 29.66 9.04 24.05
C ALA A 152 28.97 10.40 24.26
N ILE A 153 28.69 11.16 23.19
CA ILE A 153 28.19 12.54 23.24
C ILE A 153 28.87 13.39 24.33
N ALA A 154 30.19 13.23 24.45
CA ALA A 154 31.03 13.87 25.48
C ALA A 154 30.48 13.71 26.92
N GLY A 155 29.88 12.56 27.23
CA GLY A 155 29.29 12.28 28.55
C GLY A 155 27.91 12.91 28.76
N MET A 156 27.35 13.62 27.79
CA MET A 156 26.03 14.27 27.88
C MET A 156 24.86 13.29 27.67
N HIS A 157 25.12 11.98 27.73
CA HIS A 157 24.09 10.97 27.52
C HIS A 157 23.09 10.97 28.66
N ILE A 158 21.83 11.15 28.28
CA ILE A 158 20.71 11.06 29.19
C ILE A 158 20.32 9.57 29.33
N PRO A 159 20.41 8.98 30.54
CA PRO A 159 20.05 7.59 30.76
C PRO A 159 18.62 7.28 30.30
N GLY A 160 18.44 6.16 29.60
CA GLY A 160 17.14 5.76 29.05
C GLY A 160 16.75 6.45 27.73
N SER A 161 17.46 7.51 27.33
CA SER A 161 17.27 8.10 26.01
C SER A 161 17.93 7.27 24.92
N ARG A 162 17.29 7.19 23.74
CA ARG A 162 17.87 6.61 22.53
C ARG A 162 19.30 7.12 22.27
N ARG A 163 20.20 6.22 21.90
CA ARG A 163 21.61 6.53 21.61
C ARG A 163 21.77 7.22 20.26
N LEU A 164 22.88 7.93 20.13
CA LEU A 164 23.38 8.48 18.88
C LEU A 164 24.66 7.75 18.47
N PHE A 165 25.06 7.91 17.22
CA PHE A 165 26.19 7.21 16.63
C PHE A 165 27.21 8.20 16.07
N ASP A 166 28.50 7.95 16.34
CA ASP A 166 29.59 8.65 15.68
C ASP A 166 29.83 7.97 14.31
N VAL A 167 29.46 8.65 13.24
CA VAL A 167 29.57 8.15 11.86
C VAL A 167 30.76 8.79 11.16
N CYS A 168 31.63 7.96 10.62
CA CYS A 168 32.76 8.41 9.80
C CYS A 168 32.39 8.35 8.31
N ILE A 169 32.33 9.51 7.65
CA ILE A 169 32.16 9.65 6.21
C ILE A 169 33.53 9.99 5.62
N THR A 170 34.17 9.01 4.98
CA THR A 170 35.53 9.10 4.43
C THR A 170 35.71 10.34 3.57
N ASN A 171 36.77 11.11 3.82
CA ASN A 171 37.09 12.38 3.16
C ASN A 171 36.08 13.52 3.38
N VAL A 172 35.10 13.35 4.27
CA VAL A 172 34.06 14.37 4.54
C VAL A 172 34.08 14.77 6.02
N THR A 173 33.84 13.82 6.92
CA THR A 173 33.88 14.06 8.37
C THR A 173 34.20 12.77 9.14
N ARG A 174 35.07 12.85 10.14
CA ARG A 174 35.47 11.70 10.98
C ARG A 174 34.44 11.36 12.05
N ASN A 175 33.61 12.33 12.39
CA ASN A 175 32.58 12.18 13.42
C ASN A 175 31.40 13.04 12.98
N LEU A 176 30.39 12.44 12.36
CA LEU A 176 29.06 12.98 12.20
C LEU A 176 28.19 12.36 13.28
N LEU A 177 27.59 13.18 14.15
CA LEU A 177 26.73 12.66 15.19
C LEU A 177 25.35 12.35 14.62
N PHE A 178 25.07 11.08 14.37
CA PHE A 178 23.89 10.64 13.66
C PHE A 178 22.88 9.96 14.59
N GLY A 179 21.58 10.14 14.34
CA GLY A 179 20.52 9.48 15.09
C GLY A 179 19.42 8.91 14.19
N ILE A 180 18.76 7.88 14.68
CA ILE A 180 17.64 7.22 14.01
C ILE A 180 16.33 7.59 14.69
N LEU A 181 15.36 8.09 13.91
CA LEU A 181 14.02 8.36 14.40
C LEU A 181 13.29 7.04 14.73
N PRO A 182 12.56 6.97 15.85
CA PRO A 182 11.92 5.74 16.32
C PRO A 182 10.78 5.29 15.43
N LEU A 183 10.73 3.98 15.15
CA LEU A 183 9.76 3.35 14.26
C LEU A 183 8.31 3.65 14.63
N LEU A 184 8.00 3.67 15.94
CA LEU A 184 6.65 3.92 16.44
C LEU A 184 6.22 5.40 16.37
N GLN A 185 7.15 6.36 16.29
CA GLN A 185 6.80 7.78 16.15
C GLN A 185 6.86 8.24 14.69
N VAL A 186 7.77 7.68 13.90
CA VAL A 186 7.97 8.00 12.49
C VAL A 186 7.91 6.70 11.70
N SER A 187 6.68 6.23 11.46
CA SER A 187 6.43 4.90 10.91
C SER A 187 6.63 4.85 9.41
N ASN A 188 7.40 3.85 8.97
CA ASN A 188 7.44 3.45 7.57
C ASN A 188 6.13 2.74 7.16
N GLY A 189 5.93 2.56 5.85
CA GLY A 189 4.64 2.09 5.35
C GLY A 189 4.35 0.63 5.70
N HIS A 190 5.37 -0.22 5.87
CA HIS A 190 5.14 -1.59 6.32
C HIS A 190 4.65 -1.61 7.78
N ALA A 191 5.32 -0.88 8.67
CA ALA A 191 4.95 -0.77 10.07
C ALA A 191 3.52 -0.25 10.27
N PHE A 192 3.12 0.80 9.54
CA PHE A 192 1.80 1.40 9.71
C PHE A 192 0.68 0.65 8.97
N PHE A 193 0.88 0.30 7.70
CA PHE A 193 -0.20 -0.22 6.85
C PHE A 193 -0.32 -1.75 6.89
N ILE A 194 0.77 -2.49 7.13
CA ILE A 194 0.80 -3.96 7.11
C ILE A 194 0.81 -4.52 8.53
N GLN A 195 1.82 -4.15 9.33
CA GLN A 195 1.91 -4.58 10.72
C GLN A 195 0.83 -3.90 11.56
N GLN A 196 0.46 -2.65 11.25
CA GLN A 196 -0.48 -1.86 12.04
C GLN A 196 0.01 -1.71 13.48
N LEU A 197 1.31 -1.41 13.66
CA LEU A 197 1.95 -1.28 14.96
C LEU A 197 1.24 -0.28 15.88
N GLN A 198 0.61 0.74 15.31
CA GLN A 198 -0.21 1.71 16.02
C GLN A 198 -1.41 1.10 16.75
N LEU A 199 -2.00 0.04 16.19
CA LEU A 199 -3.10 -0.69 16.84
C LEU A 199 -2.60 -1.69 17.89
N GLN A 200 -1.40 -2.24 17.68
CA GLN A 200 -0.80 -3.21 18.61
C GLN A 200 -0.19 -2.54 19.84
N SER A 201 0.49 -1.42 19.65
CA SER A 201 1.19 -0.68 20.71
C SER A 201 0.30 0.35 21.41
N GLY A 202 -0.82 0.75 20.79
CA GLY A 202 -1.63 1.89 21.22
C GLY A 202 -0.95 3.25 20.97
N VAL A 203 0.24 3.28 20.35
CA VAL A 203 0.96 4.51 20.02
C VAL A 203 0.58 4.96 18.61
N TRP A 204 -0.12 6.08 18.52
CA TRP A 204 -0.35 6.72 17.23
C TRP A 204 0.92 7.47 16.80
N PRO A 205 1.46 7.26 15.59
CA PRO A 205 2.71 7.90 15.19
C PRO A 205 2.53 9.41 14.99
N MET A 206 3.65 10.15 15.08
CA MET A 206 3.72 11.56 14.68
C MET A 206 3.72 11.71 13.16
N ALA A 207 4.34 10.76 12.45
CA ALA A 207 4.42 10.75 11.00
C ALA A 207 4.27 9.35 10.42
N VAL A 208 3.63 9.26 9.25
CA VAL A 208 3.52 8.04 8.46
C VAL A 208 4.10 8.30 7.08
N GLN A 209 5.00 7.42 6.64
CA GLN A 209 5.67 7.50 5.35
C GLN A 209 5.20 6.38 4.44
N ALA A 210 4.95 6.66 3.15
CA ALA A 210 4.43 5.67 2.21
C ALA A 210 5.53 4.81 1.53
N THR A 211 6.38 4.18 2.35
CA THR A 211 7.40 3.21 1.89
C THR A 211 6.88 1.77 1.94
N TYR A 212 7.63 0.78 1.44
CA TYR A 212 7.17 -0.63 1.34
C TYR A 212 5.82 -0.80 0.62
N GLN A 213 5.67 -0.09 -0.50
CA GLN A 213 4.47 -0.09 -1.33
C GLN A 213 4.78 -0.44 -2.79
N PHE A 214 3.74 -0.72 -3.57
CA PHE A 214 3.86 -1.19 -4.95
C PHE A 214 2.92 -0.46 -5.90
N GLY A 215 3.24 -0.49 -7.20
CA GLY A 215 2.32 -0.07 -8.26
C GLY A 215 2.39 1.41 -8.64
N ASP A 216 3.40 2.14 -8.15
CA ASP A 216 3.75 3.45 -8.70
C ASP A 216 4.36 3.32 -10.10
N GLU A 217 4.10 4.32 -10.93
CA GLU A 217 4.64 4.45 -12.28
C GLU A 217 5.30 5.81 -12.46
N ALA A 218 6.10 5.98 -13.52
CA ALA A 218 6.79 7.24 -13.80
C ALA A 218 5.84 8.44 -13.96
N ASP A 219 4.57 8.21 -14.35
CA ASP A 219 3.56 9.26 -14.52
C ASP A 219 2.77 9.56 -13.23
N CYS A 220 2.73 8.64 -12.27
CA CYS A 220 1.95 8.80 -11.04
C CYS A 220 2.32 7.79 -9.93
N ALA A 221 2.33 8.26 -8.69
CA ALA A 221 2.45 7.44 -7.50
C ALA A 221 1.12 6.76 -7.09
N PHE A 222 0.61 5.82 -7.90
CA PHE A 222 -0.67 5.16 -7.65
C PHE A 222 -0.73 4.38 -6.32
N GLY A 223 0.30 3.60 -6.02
CA GLY A 223 0.37 2.75 -4.84
C GLY A 223 0.40 3.55 -3.54
N LYS A 224 1.31 4.53 -3.46
CA LYS A 224 1.42 5.44 -2.30
C LYS A 224 0.11 6.16 -2.02
N ARG A 225 -0.53 6.67 -3.07
CA ARG A 225 -1.82 7.37 -2.97
C ARG A 225 -2.90 6.47 -2.41
N GLU A 226 -2.98 5.25 -2.90
CA GLU A 226 -4.01 4.32 -2.47
C GLU A 226 -3.80 3.86 -1.02
N ARG A 227 -2.56 3.57 -0.61
CA ARG A 227 -2.23 3.26 0.79
C ARG A 227 -2.73 4.30 1.77
N LEU A 228 -2.45 5.57 1.46
CA LEU A 228 -2.84 6.70 2.30
C LEU A 228 -4.37 6.88 2.32
N ARG A 229 -5.06 6.61 1.20
CA ARG A 229 -6.53 6.71 1.11
C ARG A 229 -7.26 5.57 1.81
N GLU A 230 -6.75 4.34 1.74
CA GLU A 230 -7.30 3.16 2.42
C GLU A 230 -7.34 3.33 3.96
N TRP A 231 -6.42 4.12 4.49
CA TRP A 231 -6.36 4.49 5.91
C TRP A 231 -6.98 5.86 6.22
N GLY A 232 -7.54 6.54 5.22
CA GLY A 232 -8.16 7.84 5.39
C GLY A 232 -7.19 8.98 5.70
N LEU A 233 -5.88 8.75 5.55
CA LEU A 233 -4.84 9.76 5.72
C LEU A 233 -4.90 10.78 4.58
N TRP A 234 -5.24 10.34 3.36
CA TRP A 234 -5.47 11.20 2.21
C TRP A 234 -6.94 11.21 1.79
N ARG A 235 -7.42 12.38 1.37
CA ARG A 235 -8.73 12.53 0.74
C ARG A 235 -8.67 12.03 -0.70
N GLU A 236 -9.74 11.38 -1.14
CA GLU A 236 -9.93 11.08 -2.55
C GLU A 236 -10.41 12.32 -3.30
N PRO A 237 -9.86 12.63 -4.48
CA PRO A 237 -10.27 13.79 -5.25
C PRO A 237 -11.65 13.55 -5.91
N PRO A 238 -12.39 14.63 -6.24
CA PRO A 238 -13.69 14.55 -6.91
C PRO A 238 -13.63 13.74 -8.22
N GLU A 239 -14.71 13.05 -8.61
CA GLU A 239 -14.77 12.37 -9.92
C GLU A 239 -15.01 13.33 -11.09
N THR A 240 -15.70 14.44 -10.84
CA THR A 240 -16.08 15.39 -11.89
C THR A 240 -15.16 16.61 -11.89
N PRO A 241 -14.68 17.05 -13.07
CA PRO A 241 -14.40 18.47 -13.24
C PRO A 241 -15.73 19.20 -13.03
N SER A 242 -15.75 20.25 -12.23
CA SER A 242 -16.93 21.09 -12.01
C SER A 242 -17.48 21.60 -13.34
N SER A 243 -18.39 20.86 -13.96
CA SER A 243 -19.27 21.37 -15.00
C SER A 243 -20.40 22.11 -14.29
N ASN A 244 -20.31 23.44 -14.24
CA ASN A 244 -21.40 24.37 -13.97
C ASN A 244 -22.28 24.08 -12.74
N ASP A 245 -21.88 24.62 -11.60
CA ASP A 245 -22.85 25.19 -10.67
C ASP A 245 -22.59 26.71 -10.58
N GLN A 246 -23.20 27.46 -11.51
CA GLN A 246 -23.24 28.93 -11.48
C GLN A 246 -24.02 29.46 -10.26
N PHE A 247 -24.53 28.60 -9.38
CA PHE A 247 -25.27 28.98 -8.18
C PHE A 247 -24.60 28.60 -6.85
N GLY A 248 -23.30 28.31 -6.85
CA GLY A 248 -22.44 28.44 -5.65
C GLY A 248 -22.99 27.84 -4.35
N ARG A 249 -23.69 26.69 -4.40
CA ARG A 249 -24.38 26.10 -3.24
C ARG A 249 -24.12 24.61 -3.03
N SER A 250 -22.97 24.10 -3.46
CA SER A 250 -22.49 22.80 -2.99
C SER A 250 -21.28 23.00 -2.08
N GLN A 251 -21.41 22.56 -0.81
CA GLN A 251 -20.26 22.50 0.09
C GLN A 251 -19.19 21.59 -0.54
N PRO A 252 -17.89 21.97 -0.49
CA PRO A 252 -16.80 21.14 -0.99
C PRO A 252 -16.79 19.80 -0.24
N GLY A 253 -17.30 18.75 -0.90
CA GLY A 253 -17.43 17.40 -0.36
C GLY A 253 -18.71 16.65 -0.75
N GLN A 254 -19.81 17.33 -1.10
CA GLN A 254 -21.06 16.66 -1.49
C GLN A 254 -21.09 16.21 -2.96
N ALA A 255 -20.58 17.03 -3.89
CA ALA A 255 -20.51 16.67 -5.31
C ALA A 255 -19.61 15.44 -5.58
N ASP A 256 -18.58 15.24 -4.74
CA ASP A 256 -17.57 14.17 -4.84
C ASP A 256 -18.15 12.75 -4.68
N MET A 257 -19.39 12.64 -4.18
CA MET A 257 -20.03 11.39 -3.77
C MET A 257 -21.27 11.02 -4.59
N LEU A 258 -21.67 11.81 -5.61
CA LEU A 258 -22.94 11.63 -6.33
C LEU A 258 -22.89 10.70 -7.55
N GLY A 259 -21.95 9.75 -7.55
CA GLY A 259 -21.85 8.69 -8.57
C GLY A 259 -22.85 7.56 -8.38
N TYR A 260 -22.75 6.56 -9.26
CA TYR A 260 -23.44 5.27 -9.15
C TYR A 260 -22.42 4.18 -8.84
N PHE A 261 -22.64 3.50 -7.71
CA PHE A 261 -21.70 2.57 -7.14
C PHE A 261 -22.28 1.15 -7.08
N LEU A 262 -21.40 0.17 -7.29
CA LEU A 262 -21.66 -1.24 -6.97
C LEU A 262 -20.73 -1.64 -5.82
N VAL A 263 -21.29 -1.77 -4.63
CA VAL A 263 -20.57 -2.15 -3.41
C VAL A 263 -20.49 -3.66 -3.32
N LEU A 264 -19.27 -4.19 -3.46
CA LEU A 264 -19.02 -5.62 -3.40
C LEU A 264 -18.64 -6.04 -1.98
N HIS A 265 -19.17 -7.18 -1.55
CA HIS A 265 -18.91 -7.76 -0.24
C HIS A 265 -18.35 -9.17 -0.38
N ASP A 266 -17.20 -9.42 0.26
CA ASP A 266 -16.67 -10.78 0.36
C ASP A 266 -17.32 -11.49 1.55
N THR A 267 -18.12 -12.52 1.25
CA THR A 267 -18.83 -13.37 2.22
C THR A 267 -18.03 -14.60 2.65
N LYS A 268 -16.89 -14.86 2.01
CA LYS A 268 -16.05 -16.03 2.25
C LYS A 268 -14.58 -15.62 2.40
N PRO A 269 -14.24 -14.68 3.31
CA PRO A 269 -12.85 -14.58 3.74
C PRO A 269 -12.45 -15.95 4.32
N LEU A 270 -11.23 -16.40 4.04
CA LEU A 270 -10.75 -17.59 4.74
C LEU A 270 -10.68 -17.27 6.25
N PRO A 271 -10.94 -18.25 7.13
CA PRO A 271 -10.70 -18.05 8.55
C PRO A 271 -9.19 -17.86 8.80
N PRO A 272 -8.80 -17.17 9.88
CA PRO A 272 -7.43 -17.24 10.37
C PRO A 272 -7.06 -18.71 10.62
N SER A 273 -5.98 -19.20 10.01
CA SER A 273 -5.36 -20.44 10.47
C SER A 273 -4.73 -20.18 11.84
N ALA A 274 -4.84 -21.14 12.77
CA ALA A 274 -4.22 -21.05 14.09
C ALA A 274 -2.74 -20.61 13.97
N PRO A 275 -2.20 -19.87 14.96
CA PRO A 275 -0.80 -19.46 14.94
C PRO A 275 0.11 -20.68 14.75
N TRP A 276 1.12 -20.49 13.90
CA TRP A 276 2.08 -21.51 13.52
C TRP A 276 2.89 -21.91 14.75
N VAL A 277 2.67 -23.10 15.29
CA VAL A 277 3.53 -23.69 16.33
C VAL A 277 4.06 -25.02 15.80
N GLY A 278 5.36 -25.07 15.49
CA GLY A 278 6.10 -26.33 15.30
C GLY A 278 5.96 -27.07 13.97
N GLU A 279 5.42 -26.48 12.90
CA GLU A 279 5.24 -27.20 11.62
C GLU A 279 6.52 -27.23 10.75
N VAL A 280 6.80 -28.40 10.15
CA VAL A 280 7.95 -28.71 9.28
C VAL A 280 7.80 -28.12 7.86
N ASP A 281 6.58 -27.76 7.46
CA ASP A 281 6.27 -27.30 6.10
C ASP A 281 6.10 -25.77 6.00
N TRP A 282 7.21 -25.08 5.73
CA TRP A 282 7.28 -23.63 5.54
C TRP A 282 6.44 -23.08 4.38
N HIS A 283 5.90 -23.95 3.54
CA HIS A 283 5.15 -23.61 2.32
C HIS A 283 3.62 -23.62 2.50
N ALA A 284 3.11 -24.21 3.59
CA ALA A 284 1.68 -24.42 3.80
C ALA A 284 0.84 -23.13 3.79
N ARG A 285 1.22 -22.13 4.60
CA ARG A 285 0.56 -20.80 4.60
C ARG A 285 0.64 -20.11 3.24
N GLY A 286 1.73 -20.38 2.54
CA GLY A 286 1.93 -19.90 1.21
C GLY A 286 0.90 -20.39 0.21
N ARG A 287 0.66 -21.71 0.19
CA ARG A 287 -0.37 -22.32 -0.64
C ARG A 287 -1.75 -21.81 -0.24
N GLN A 288 -2.02 -21.73 1.07
CA GLN A 288 -3.26 -21.14 1.60
C GLN A 288 -3.49 -19.71 1.06
N HIS A 289 -2.43 -18.90 1.00
CA HIS A 289 -2.54 -17.55 0.46
C HIS A 289 -2.86 -17.55 -1.04
N VAL A 290 -2.16 -18.36 -1.83
CA VAL A 290 -2.39 -18.46 -3.28
C VAL A 290 -3.83 -18.95 -3.56
N ASP A 291 -4.27 -20.00 -2.87
CA ASP A 291 -5.62 -20.54 -2.99
C ASP A 291 -6.68 -19.50 -2.61
N HIS A 292 -6.46 -18.77 -1.51
CA HIS A 292 -7.32 -17.67 -1.08
C HIS A 292 -7.47 -16.61 -2.16
N VAL A 293 -6.34 -16.11 -2.67
CA VAL A 293 -6.33 -15.00 -3.62
C VAL A 293 -6.92 -15.44 -4.96
N ASN A 294 -6.59 -16.64 -5.45
CA ASN A 294 -7.19 -17.19 -6.67
C ASN A 294 -8.72 -17.29 -6.54
N ALA A 295 -9.22 -17.84 -5.42
CA ALA A 295 -10.66 -17.92 -5.16
C ALA A 295 -11.32 -16.54 -5.00
N PHE A 296 -10.63 -15.59 -4.38
CA PHE A 296 -11.09 -14.21 -4.25
C PHE A 296 -11.15 -13.50 -5.60
N LEU A 297 -10.08 -13.52 -6.39
CA LEU A 297 -10.01 -12.86 -7.71
C LEU A 297 -11.04 -13.44 -8.68
N LYS A 298 -11.29 -14.77 -8.63
CA LYS A 298 -12.34 -15.41 -9.42
C LYS A 298 -13.71 -14.80 -9.12
N ARG A 299 -14.08 -14.65 -7.85
CA ARG A 299 -15.38 -14.07 -7.46
C ARG A 299 -15.43 -12.56 -7.68
N LEU A 300 -14.32 -11.84 -7.41
CA LEU A 300 -14.18 -10.41 -7.69
C LEU A 300 -14.39 -10.11 -9.18
N SER A 301 -13.90 -10.97 -10.08
CA SER A 301 -14.06 -10.80 -11.52
C SER A 301 -15.53 -10.77 -11.95
N ALA A 302 -16.40 -11.59 -11.32
CA ALA A 302 -17.84 -11.56 -11.56
C ALA A 302 -18.46 -10.24 -11.08
N GLY A 303 -18.02 -9.73 -9.92
CA GLY A 303 -18.41 -8.41 -9.42
C GLY A 303 -17.98 -7.26 -10.33
N ILE A 304 -16.77 -7.31 -10.90
CA ILE A 304 -16.27 -6.35 -11.89
C ILE A 304 -17.09 -6.43 -13.19
N ALA A 305 -17.37 -7.63 -13.68
CA ALA A 305 -18.20 -7.83 -14.87
C ALA A 305 -19.61 -7.28 -14.65
N LEU A 306 -20.21 -7.54 -13.49
CA LEU A 306 -21.49 -6.94 -13.12
C LEU A 306 -21.39 -5.42 -13.07
N ALA A 307 -20.39 -4.84 -12.41
CA ALA A 307 -20.17 -3.39 -12.38
C ALA A 307 -20.05 -2.78 -13.79
N ARG A 308 -19.37 -3.48 -14.71
CA ARG A 308 -19.28 -3.09 -16.13
C ARG A 308 -20.64 -3.10 -16.81
N VAL A 309 -21.42 -4.17 -16.66
CA VAL A 309 -22.77 -4.30 -17.23
C VAL A 309 -23.70 -3.19 -16.72
N LEU A 310 -23.54 -2.80 -15.46
CA LEU A 310 -24.32 -1.74 -14.82
C LEU A 310 -23.78 -0.33 -15.05
N ASN A 311 -22.60 -0.21 -15.66
CA ASN A 311 -21.81 1.01 -15.76
C ASN A 311 -21.68 1.75 -14.41
N ARG A 312 -21.21 1.04 -13.37
CA ARG A 312 -21.04 1.56 -12.01
C ARG A 312 -19.59 1.53 -11.56
N THR A 313 -19.19 2.54 -10.79
CA THR A 313 -17.91 2.53 -10.08
C THR A 313 -17.95 1.41 -9.04
N VAL A 314 -16.99 0.49 -9.08
CA VAL A 314 -16.95 -0.63 -8.13
C VAL A 314 -16.37 -0.16 -6.80
N VAL A 315 -17.04 -0.44 -5.69
CA VAL A 315 -16.44 -0.33 -4.36
C VAL A 315 -15.93 -1.71 -3.99
N LEU A 316 -14.61 -1.85 -3.97
CA LEU A 316 -13.91 -3.10 -3.70
C LEU A 316 -14.12 -3.54 -2.25
N PRO A 317 -14.29 -4.87 -2.01
CA PRO A 317 -14.38 -5.39 -0.67
C PRO A 317 -13.04 -5.23 0.07
N ALA A 318 -13.04 -5.42 1.39
CA ALA A 318 -11.80 -5.61 2.10
C ALA A 318 -11.10 -6.90 1.61
N MET A 319 -9.82 -6.79 1.29
CA MET A 319 -8.99 -7.92 0.88
C MET A 319 -8.22 -8.45 2.09
N TRP A 320 -7.90 -9.74 2.09
CA TRP A 320 -7.14 -10.38 3.16
C TRP A 320 -5.89 -11.05 2.58
N CYS A 321 -4.76 -10.87 3.28
CA CYS A 321 -3.49 -11.45 2.89
C CYS A 321 -2.92 -12.30 4.01
N TYR A 322 -2.43 -13.48 3.63
CA TYR A 322 -1.81 -14.48 4.48
C TYR A 322 -0.29 -14.50 4.29
N CYS A 323 0.19 -13.79 3.26
CA CYS A 323 1.59 -13.50 3.02
C CYS A 323 1.74 -12.06 2.55
N VAL A 324 2.82 -11.41 2.97
CA VAL A 324 3.13 -10.05 2.53
C VAL A 324 3.69 -10.06 1.10
N LYS A 325 3.50 -8.97 0.36
CA LYS A 325 4.22 -8.74 -0.89
C LYS A 325 5.56 -8.10 -0.59
N HIS A 326 6.64 -8.64 -1.13
CA HIS A 326 7.97 -8.07 -0.99
C HIS A 326 8.85 -8.35 -2.22
N TRP A 327 9.94 -7.59 -2.38
CA TRP A 327 10.88 -7.72 -3.51
C TRP A 327 11.86 -8.89 -3.33
N ALA A 328 12.00 -9.41 -2.12
CA ALA A 328 12.87 -10.53 -1.79
C ALA A 328 12.08 -11.73 -1.26
N ARG A 329 12.78 -12.86 -1.08
CA ARG A 329 12.22 -14.09 -0.51
C ARG A 329 11.58 -13.80 0.85
N LEU A 330 10.37 -14.31 1.05
CA LEU A 330 9.69 -14.25 2.34
C LEU A 330 10.19 -15.35 3.28
N SER A 331 10.25 -15.05 4.57
CA SER A 331 10.41 -16.04 5.63
C SER A 331 9.07 -16.22 6.31
N GLN A 332 8.46 -17.41 6.22
CA GLN A 332 7.15 -17.69 6.83
C GLN A 332 6.09 -16.63 6.47
N CYS A 333 6.06 -16.18 5.21
CA CYS A 333 5.10 -15.20 4.72
C CYS A 333 5.24 -13.76 5.29
N THR A 334 6.38 -13.45 5.92
CA THR A 334 6.75 -12.10 6.41
C THR A 334 8.05 -11.60 5.77
N VAL A 335 8.33 -10.29 5.91
CA VAL A 335 9.61 -9.69 5.49
C VAL A 335 10.73 -10.12 6.44
N GLY A 336 11.40 -11.22 6.09
CA GLY A 336 12.44 -11.84 6.91
C GLY A 336 11.96 -12.16 8.33
N GLU A 337 12.90 -12.27 9.25
CA GLU A 337 12.60 -12.44 10.67
C GLU A 337 12.18 -11.14 11.37
N GLN A 338 12.44 -9.98 10.78
CA GLN A 338 12.21 -8.67 11.42
C GLN A 338 10.73 -8.36 11.58
N ALA A 339 9.92 -8.58 10.53
CA ALA A 339 8.49 -8.34 10.59
C ALA A 339 7.72 -9.45 11.30
N ARG A 340 8.30 -10.66 11.42
CA ARG A 340 7.64 -11.86 11.94
C ARG A 340 7.00 -11.70 13.32
N PRO A 341 7.63 -11.04 14.32
CA PRO A 341 7.06 -10.95 15.67
C PRO A 341 5.78 -10.11 15.74
N THR A 342 5.58 -9.19 14.79
CA THR A 342 4.52 -8.19 14.87
C THR A 342 3.65 -8.10 13.62
N GLN A 343 3.96 -8.81 12.53
CA GLN A 343 3.09 -8.83 11.37
C GLN A 343 1.88 -9.74 11.64
N PRO A 344 0.65 -9.20 11.71
CA PRO A 344 -0.53 -10.03 11.88
C PRO A 344 -0.74 -10.85 10.60
N LEU A 345 -1.02 -12.15 10.75
CA LEU A 345 -1.41 -13.02 9.65
C LEU A 345 -2.72 -13.74 10.02
N PRO A 346 -3.80 -13.61 9.24
CA PRO A 346 -3.91 -12.72 8.07
C PRO A 346 -4.01 -11.23 8.47
N PHE A 347 -3.67 -10.35 7.54
CA PHE A 347 -3.89 -8.90 7.66
C PHE A 347 -4.82 -8.38 6.58
N LYS A 348 -5.45 -7.23 6.84
CA LYS A 348 -6.21 -6.51 5.82
C LYS A 348 -5.25 -6.04 4.73
N CYS A 349 -5.38 -6.66 3.55
CA CYS A 349 -4.48 -6.43 2.45
C CYS A 349 -4.77 -5.08 1.78
N PRO A 350 -3.76 -4.22 1.60
CA PRO A 350 -3.89 -3.04 0.78
C PRO A 350 -3.96 -3.43 -0.70
N MET A 351 -4.61 -2.59 -1.51
CA MET A 351 -4.85 -2.88 -2.92
C MET A 351 -3.57 -3.19 -3.72
N ASP A 352 -2.46 -2.51 -3.40
CA ASP A 352 -1.17 -2.64 -4.08
C ASP A 352 -0.49 -4.01 -3.92
N HIS A 353 -0.93 -4.79 -2.93
CA HIS A 353 -0.43 -6.12 -2.68
C HIS A 353 -0.96 -7.12 -3.70
N LEU A 354 -2.24 -7.03 -4.06
CA LEU A 354 -2.89 -8.04 -4.91
C LEU A 354 -3.17 -7.54 -6.33
N LEU A 355 -3.48 -6.25 -6.48
CA LEU A 355 -3.95 -5.66 -7.73
C LEU A 355 -2.91 -4.72 -8.33
N ASN A 356 -2.87 -4.66 -9.66
CA ASN A 356 -2.03 -3.71 -10.37
C ASN A 356 -2.77 -2.36 -10.48
N ILE A 357 -2.63 -1.50 -9.47
CA ILE A 357 -3.37 -0.24 -9.37
C ILE A 357 -3.19 0.64 -10.62
N ALA A 358 -1.98 0.72 -11.19
CA ALA A 358 -1.72 1.51 -12.39
C ALA A 358 -2.63 1.11 -13.57
N ASN A 359 -2.89 -0.18 -13.74
CA ASN A 359 -3.76 -0.68 -14.79
C ASN A 359 -5.25 -0.38 -14.55
N TRP A 360 -5.67 -0.21 -13.29
CA TRP A 360 -7.03 0.27 -12.98
C TRP A 360 -7.21 1.73 -13.40
N HIS A 361 -6.13 2.50 -13.46
CA HIS A 361 -6.11 3.80 -14.11
C HIS A 361 -5.96 3.69 -15.64
N GLY A 362 -5.86 2.52 -16.25
CA GLY A 362 -5.72 2.35 -17.69
C GLY A 362 -4.28 2.41 -18.19
N GLY A 363 -4.07 2.18 -19.48
CA GLY A 363 -2.75 2.20 -20.11
C GLY A 363 -2.13 3.60 -20.13
N TRP A 364 -0.80 3.67 -20.27
CA TRP A 364 -0.05 4.93 -20.26
C TRP A 364 -0.68 5.99 -21.20
N GLY A 365 -1.09 5.58 -22.41
CA GLY A 365 -1.64 6.50 -23.43
C GLY A 365 -2.92 7.15 -22.97
N GLN A 366 -3.82 6.35 -22.41
CA GLN A 366 -5.09 6.77 -21.85
C GLN A 366 -4.87 7.67 -20.65
N ARG A 367 -3.95 7.31 -19.74
CA ARG A 367 -3.62 8.11 -18.55
C ARG A 367 -3.08 9.49 -18.90
N LYS A 368 -2.16 9.58 -19.87
CA LYS A 368 -1.62 10.86 -20.34
C LYS A 368 -2.65 11.73 -21.03
N ALA A 369 -3.60 11.12 -21.74
CA ALA A 369 -4.67 11.84 -22.43
C ALA A 369 -5.71 12.46 -21.48
N ARG A 370 -5.75 12.09 -20.19
CA ARG A 370 -6.69 12.67 -19.22
C ARG A 370 -6.24 14.05 -18.75
N ASN A 371 -7.23 14.94 -18.59
CA ASN A 371 -7.04 16.31 -18.08
C ASN A 371 -6.42 16.35 -16.68
N ARG A 372 -6.64 15.31 -15.86
CA ARG A 372 -6.09 15.21 -14.50
C ARG A 372 -5.17 14.00 -14.40
N LYS A 373 -3.92 14.24 -14.00
CA LYS A 373 -2.97 13.17 -13.65
C LYS A 373 -3.55 12.25 -12.59
N CYS A 374 -3.25 10.96 -12.70
CA CYS A 374 -3.73 9.94 -11.78
C CYS A 374 -5.27 9.81 -11.69
N ALA A 375 -6.03 10.37 -12.64
CA ALA A 375 -7.49 10.20 -12.64
C ALA A 375 -7.86 8.76 -13.02
N LEU A 376 -8.93 8.26 -12.42
CA LEU A 376 -9.59 7.04 -12.89
C LEU A 376 -10.33 7.32 -14.20
N PRO A 377 -10.64 6.28 -15.00
CA PRO A 377 -11.55 6.45 -16.13
C PRO A 377 -12.95 6.88 -15.66
N PRO A 378 -13.70 7.62 -16.49
CA PRO A 378 -14.99 8.19 -16.08
C PRO A 378 -16.17 7.21 -16.12
N ARG A 379 -16.03 6.05 -16.76
CA ARG A 379 -17.10 5.06 -16.97
C ARG A 379 -16.56 3.63 -16.89
N ALA A 380 -17.36 2.72 -16.36
CA ALA A 380 -16.99 1.32 -16.18
C ALA A 380 -17.18 0.49 -17.46
N ASP A 381 -18.06 0.92 -18.37
CA ASP A 381 -18.36 0.25 -19.64
C ASP A 381 -17.55 0.81 -20.83
N GLY A 382 -16.43 1.50 -20.55
CA GLY A 382 -15.46 1.98 -21.56
C GLY A 382 -14.49 0.88 -22.03
N PRO A 383 -13.64 1.15 -23.04
CA PRO A 383 -12.62 0.21 -23.51
C PRO A 383 -11.72 -0.33 -22.37
N PRO A 384 -11.31 -1.61 -22.38
CA PRO A 384 -10.41 -2.17 -21.37
C PRO A 384 -9.12 -1.37 -21.14
N ALA A 385 -8.56 -0.78 -22.20
CA ALA A 385 -7.35 0.04 -22.12
C ALA A 385 -7.52 1.32 -21.27
N ASP A 386 -8.74 1.78 -21.03
CA ASP A 386 -9.01 2.92 -20.15
C ASP A 386 -8.89 2.56 -18.67
N GLY A 387 -8.82 1.28 -18.32
CA GLY A 387 -8.85 0.80 -16.94
C GLY A 387 -10.28 0.66 -16.43
N PHE A 388 -10.48 0.84 -15.12
CA PHE A 388 -11.79 0.68 -14.50
C PHE A 388 -11.98 1.58 -13.27
N PRO A 389 -13.11 2.31 -13.14
CA PRO A 389 -13.33 3.18 -12.00
C PRO A 389 -13.61 2.35 -10.75
N TYR A 390 -12.88 2.65 -9.68
CA TYR A 390 -13.02 1.96 -8.41
C TYR A 390 -13.03 2.90 -7.21
N ARG A 391 -13.44 2.34 -6.07
CA ARG A 391 -13.26 2.84 -4.71
C ARG A 391 -12.84 1.72 -3.80
N VAL A 392 -12.08 2.03 -2.75
CA VAL A 392 -11.73 1.07 -1.71
C VAL A 392 -12.77 1.06 -0.60
N SER A 393 -12.83 -0.04 0.16
CA SER A 393 -13.71 -0.19 1.33
C SER A 393 -13.66 0.98 2.33
N ALA A 394 -12.53 1.69 2.42
CA ALA A 394 -12.38 2.84 3.30
C ALA A 394 -13.21 4.06 2.87
N TRP A 395 -13.42 4.23 1.56
CA TRP A 395 -14.29 5.27 1.02
C TRP A 395 -15.73 5.08 1.50
N LEU A 396 -16.20 3.83 1.56
CA LEU A 396 -17.57 3.50 1.97
C LEU A 396 -17.92 4.05 3.36
N ARG A 397 -16.97 4.03 4.30
CA ARG A 397 -17.17 4.62 5.65
C ARG A 397 -17.50 6.11 5.58
N ARG A 398 -16.84 6.86 4.69
CA ARG A 398 -17.12 8.29 4.47
C ARG A 398 -18.44 8.47 3.70
N ALA A 399 -18.68 7.61 2.72
CA ALA A 399 -19.90 7.62 1.93
C ALA A 399 -21.16 7.43 2.79
N HIS A 400 -21.10 6.56 3.80
CA HIS A 400 -22.21 6.37 4.75
C HIS A 400 -22.53 7.60 5.60
N ALA A 401 -21.58 8.53 5.77
CA ALA A 401 -21.85 9.81 6.42
C ALA A 401 -22.67 10.77 5.53
N SER A 402 -22.81 10.49 4.22
CA SER A 402 -23.65 11.27 3.30
C SER A 402 -25.12 10.84 3.41
N PRO A 403 -26.04 11.74 3.83
CA PRO A 403 -27.46 11.42 3.92
C PRO A 403 -28.12 11.08 2.58
N GLU A 404 -27.56 11.55 1.46
CA GLU A 404 -28.09 11.26 0.12
C GLU A 404 -27.75 9.85 -0.35
N LEU A 405 -26.49 9.43 -0.16
CA LEU A 405 -26.08 8.06 -0.45
C LEU A 405 -26.78 7.10 0.49
N HIS A 406 -26.82 7.40 1.78
CA HIS A 406 -27.50 6.58 2.77
C HIS A 406 -28.98 6.35 2.46
N ARG A 407 -29.69 7.34 1.89
CA ARG A 407 -31.09 7.20 1.49
C ARG A 407 -31.30 6.53 0.12
N SER A 408 -30.23 6.30 -0.64
CA SER A 408 -30.28 5.74 -2.00
C SER A 408 -29.43 4.48 -2.10
N GLN A 409 -29.79 3.47 -1.31
CA GLN A 409 -29.12 2.18 -1.29
C GLN A 409 -30.10 1.00 -1.39
N ALA A 410 -29.67 -0.11 -1.97
CA ALA A 410 -30.42 -1.37 -2.02
C ALA A 410 -29.46 -2.57 -2.11
N SER A 411 -29.95 -3.75 -1.72
CA SER A 411 -29.22 -5.01 -1.86
C SER A 411 -29.72 -5.76 -3.08
N LEU A 412 -28.81 -6.34 -3.86
CA LEU A 412 -29.13 -7.11 -5.05
C LEU A 412 -28.68 -8.56 -4.82
N VAL A 413 -29.62 -9.50 -4.94
CA VAL A 413 -29.48 -10.93 -4.58
C VAL A 413 -29.90 -11.81 -5.76
N ALA A 414 -29.20 -12.93 -5.95
CA ALA A 414 -29.55 -13.89 -7.00
C ALA A 414 -30.73 -14.74 -6.56
N ASP A 415 -31.77 -14.84 -7.39
CA ASP A 415 -32.85 -15.80 -7.21
C ASP A 415 -32.44 -17.11 -7.88
N SER A 416 -32.13 -18.13 -7.08
CA SER A 416 -31.75 -19.46 -7.55
C SER A 416 -32.95 -20.29 -8.01
N ASN A 417 -34.16 -19.95 -7.58
CA ASN A 417 -35.40 -20.64 -7.97
C ASN A 417 -35.97 -20.08 -9.28
N ALA A 418 -35.63 -18.84 -9.62
CA ALA A 418 -35.93 -18.24 -10.92
C ALA A 418 -34.72 -18.36 -11.86
N LEU A 419 -34.81 -19.25 -12.84
CA LEU A 419 -33.93 -19.23 -14.02
C LEU A 419 -34.41 -18.14 -14.98
N ALA A 420 -33.49 -17.46 -15.66
CA ALA A 420 -33.82 -16.50 -16.71
C ALA A 420 -34.75 -17.17 -17.74
N SER A 421 -36.02 -16.74 -17.82
CA SER A 421 -36.96 -17.27 -18.79
C SER A 421 -36.70 -16.61 -20.14
N THR A 422 -36.76 -17.37 -21.23
CA THR A 422 -36.61 -16.89 -22.62
C THR A 422 -37.66 -15.84 -23.05
N TYR A 423 -38.66 -15.55 -22.21
CA TYR A 423 -39.74 -14.60 -22.49
C TYR A 423 -39.55 -13.24 -21.79
N PRO A 424 -39.44 -12.12 -22.53
CA PRO A 424 -39.10 -10.80 -21.99
C PRO A 424 -40.11 -10.18 -20.99
N GLY A 425 -41.34 -10.69 -20.91
CA GLY A 425 -42.42 -10.13 -20.10
C GLY A 425 -42.55 -10.65 -18.66
N SER A 426 -41.90 -11.76 -18.32
CA SER A 426 -41.95 -12.35 -16.96
C SER A 426 -40.93 -11.72 -16.01
N PHE A 427 -39.83 -11.20 -16.55
CA PHE A 427 -38.66 -10.71 -15.81
C PHE A 427 -38.94 -9.46 -14.95
N ALA A 428 -39.88 -8.61 -15.38
CA ALA A 428 -40.30 -7.45 -14.60
C ALA A 428 -41.24 -7.82 -13.44
N LYS A 429 -41.90 -8.99 -13.49
CA LYS A 429 -42.75 -9.52 -12.41
C LYS A 429 -41.96 -10.25 -11.32
N SER A 430 -40.72 -10.67 -11.58
CA SER A 430 -39.89 -11.44 -10.63
C SER A 430 -38.99 -10.59 -9.72
N ILE A 431 -38.96 -9.27 -9.90
CA ILE A 431 -38.27 -8.36 -8.97
C ILE A 431 -39.21 -8.14 -7.78
N ASN A 432 -39.04 -8.93 -6.72
CA ASN A 432 -39.74 -8.71 -5.46
C ASN A 432 -38.95 -7.70 -4.62
N ALA A 433 -39.49 -6.49 -4.44
CA ALA A 433 -38.95 -5.52 -3.49
C ALA A 433 -39.61 -5.73 -2.12
N SER A 434 -38.88 -6.24 -1.14
CA SER A 434 -39.32 -6.23 0.26
C SER A 434 -38.96 -4.88 0.90
N TRP A 435 -39.98 -4.09 1.29
CA TRP A 435 -39.83 -2.82 2.01
C TRP A 435 -40.21 -3.02 3.49
N PRO A 436 -39.28 -2.96 4.47
CA PRO A 436 -39.66 -3.00 5.87
C PRO A 436 -39.88 -1.57 6.40
N LEU A 437 -41.13 -1.27 6.76
CA LEU A 437 -41.49 -0.12 7.60
C LEU A 437 -41.17 -0.47 9.07
N HIS A 438 -40.34 0.37 9.70
CA HIS A 438 -40.10 0.47 11.14
C HIS A 438 -39.43 -0.72 11.88
N ARG A 439 -38.16 -0.55 12.30
CA ARG A 439 -37.68 -0.94 13.66
C ARG A 439 -36.33 -0.27 14.00
N LYS A 440 -36.15 0.01 15.30
CA LYS A 440 -35.08 0.82 15.91
C LYS A 440 -33.74 0.07 15.95
N PHE A 441 -32.66 0.81 15.70
CA PHE A 441 -31.26 0.38 15.70
C PHE A 441 -30.69 0.28 17.12
N HIS A 442 -30.31 -0.91 17.58
CA HIS A 442 -29.25 -1.11 18.56
C HIS A 442 -28.64 -2.54 18.45
N ASN A 443 -27.30 -2.57 18.40
CA ASN A 443 -26.35 -3.66 18.71
C ASN A 443 -25.84 -4.63 17.61
N ILE A 444 -24.55 -4.42 17.31
CA ILE A 444 -23.37 -5.31 17.10
C ILE A 444 -23.54 -6.69 16.46
N ALA A 445 -22.69 -6.89 15.44
CA ALA A 445 -22.60 -8.01 14.51
C ALA A 445 -22.14 -9.36 15.09
N ALA A 446 -22.73 -10.43 14.54
CA ALA A 446 -22.20 -11.80 14.49
C ALA A 446 -22.65 -12.46 13.16
N HIS A 447 -21.92 -13.50 12.74
CA HIS A 447 -22.06 -14.26 11.49
C HIS A 447 -23.47 -14.32 10.86
N GLY A 448 -23.56 -14.01 9.55
CA GLY A 448 -24.65 -14.52 8.69
C GLY A 448 -25.84 -13.61 8.41
N GLN A 449 -25.86 -12.33 8.83
CA GLN A 449 -26.86 -11.37 8.35
C GLN A 449 -26.23 -10.25 7.52
N LEU A 450 -26.57 -10.23 6.23
CA LEU A 450 -26.17 -9.24 5.25
C LEU A 450 -27.28 -8.18 5.11
N PHE A 451 -26.93 -6.95 5.50
CA PHE A 451 -27.45 -5.65 5.00
C PHE A 451 -28.88 -5.18 5.38
N GLU A 452 -29.08 -4.71 6.62
CA GLU A 452 -30.32 -4.01 7.03
C GLU A 452 -30.33 -2.49 6.75
N HIS A 453 -30.09 -2.03 5.51
CA HIS A 453 -30.24 -0.60 5.19
C HIS A 453 -30.91 -0.28 3.84
N GLY A 454 -31.72 -1.15 3.26
CA GLY A 454 -32.46 -0.82 2.04
C GLY A 454 -33.34 -1.96 1.53
N PRO A 455 -34.12 -1.74 0.47
CA PRO A 455 -34.90 -2.80 -0.16
C PRO A 455 -33.97 -3.88 -0.74
N VAL A 456 -34.42 -5.14 -0.68
CA VAL A 456 -33.76 -6.26 -1.37
C VAL A 456 -34.38 -6.40 -2.76
N LEU A 457 -33.52 -6.61 -3.75
CA LEU A 457 -33.88 -6.76 -5.16
C LEU A 457 -33.38 -8.12 -5.64
N THR A 458 -34.27 -8.87 -6.26
CA THR A 458 -33.96 -10.21 -6.78
C THR A 458 -33.78 -10.19 -8.29
N LEU A 459 -32.71 -10.81 -8.78
CA LEU A 459 -32.51 -11.08 -10.22
C LEU A 459 -32.40 -12.58 -10.47
N PRO A 460 -33.01 -13.10 -11.55
CA PRO A 460 -32.84 -14.49 -11.96
C PRO A 460 -31.37 -14.87 -12.12
N SER A 461 -31.03 -16.07 -11.64
CA SER A 461 -29.67 -16.60 -11.78
C SER A 461 -29.34 -16.87 -13.25
N ARG A 462 -28.05 -16.74 -13.59
CA ARG A 462 -27.50 -16.97 -14.94
C ARG A 462 -28.14 -16.11 -16.05
N SER A 463 -28.53 -14.89 -15.72
CA SER A 463 -29.03 -13.90 -16.67
C SER A 463 -27.92 -13.40 -17.61
N SER A 464 -28.28 -13.07 -18.85
CA SER A 464 -27.44 -12.30 -19.78
C SER A 464 -27.32 -10.85 -19.32
N ASP A 465 -26.26 -10.16 -19.77
CA ASP A 465 -26.07 -8.74 -19.50
C ASP A 465 -27.20 -7.84 -20.07
N VAL A 466 -27.86 -8.29 -21.14
CA VAL A 466 -29.03 -7.60 -21.73
C VAL A 466 -30.25 -7.72 -20.83
N GLU A 467 -30.51 -8.90 -20.27
CA GLU A 467 -31.62 -9.12 -19.34
C GLU A 467 -31.42 -8.32 -18.06
N ILE A 468 -30.22 -8.34 -17.49
CA ILE A 468 -29.88 -7.55 -16.29
C ILE A 468 -30.11 -6.06 -16.55
N ARG A 469 -29.61 -5.50 -17.66
CA ARG A 469 -29.83 -4.09 -18.00
C ARG A 469 -31.31 -3.74 -18.19
N ARG A 470 -32.08 -4.63 -18.81
CA ARG A 470 -33.52 -4.45 -19.01
C ARG A 470 -34.28 -4.47 -17.69
N ALA A 471 -33.96 -5.39 -16.78
CA ALA A 471 -34.57 -5.47 -15.46
C ALA A 471 -34.39 -4.17 -14.66
N LEU A 472 -33.20 -3.59 -14.74
CA LEU A 472 -32.85 -2.41 -13.98
C LEU A 472 -33.45 -1.14 -14.57
N SER A 473 -33.67 -1.09 -15.89
CA SER A 473 -34.35 0.04 -16.53
C SER A 473 -35.84 0.06 -16.21
N THR A 474 -36.51 -1.11 -16.15
CA THR A 474 -37.95 -1.20 -15.85
C THR A 474 -38.28 -0.91 -14.40
N ALA A 475 -37.41 -1.28 -13.45
CA ALA A 475 -37.67 -1.11 -12.03
C ALA A 475 -37.17 0.24 -11.45
N ARG A 476 -36.81 1.23 -12.30
CA ARG A 476 -36.18 2.52 -11.90
C ARG A 476 -34.91 2.35 -11.03
N LEU A 477 -34.32 1.16 -11.02
CA LEU A 477 -33.15 0.78 -10.21
C LEU A 477 -31.87 1.45 -10.70
N GLY A 478 -31.86 1.91 -11.96
CA GLY A 478 -30.83 2.80 -12.49
C GLY A 478 -30.64 4.09 -11.67
N GLN A 479 -31.61 4.49 -10.84
CA GLN A 479 -31.52 5.68 -9.98
C GLN A 479 -30.93 5.40 -8.59
N ILE A 480 -30.78 4.13 -8.19
CA ILE A 480 -30.21 3.77 -6.89
C ILE A 480 -28.72 4.05 -6.92
N ARG A 481 -28.22 4.88 -6.02
CA ARG A 481 -26.81 5.30 -6.01
C ARG A 481 -25.89 4.21 -5.51
N MET A 482 -26.25 3.46 -4.47
CA MET A 482 -25.44 2.36 -3.93
C MET A 482 -26.17 1.01 -4.06
N LEU A 483 -25.64 0.12 -4.89
CA LEU A 483 -26.12 -1.27 -4.96
C LEU A 483 -25.14 -2.19 -4.23
N HIS A 484 -25.62 -2.89 -3.21
CA HIS A 484 -24.84 -3.84 -2.42
C HIS A 484 -25.01 -5.24 -2.99
N VAL A 485 -23.91 -5.92 -3.31
CA VAL A 485 -23.92 -7.27 -3.90
C VAL A 485 -22.86 -8.11 -3.20
N SER A 486 -23.22 -9.31 -2.76
CA SER A 486 -22.21 -10.28 -2.32
C SER A 486 -21.45 -10.82 -3.52
N LEU A 487 -20.17 -11.16 -3.35
CA LEU A 487 -19.40 -11.78 -4.43
C LEU A 487 -20.01 -13.10 -4.92
N ASP A 488 -20.69 -13.86 -4.05
CA ASP A 488 -21.40 -15.09 -4.44
C ASP A 488 -22.65 -14.81 -5.27
N ASP A 489 -23.40 -13.76 -4.93
CA ASP A 489 -24.55 -13.29 -5.72
C ASP A 489 -24.10 -12.80 -7.10
N ALA A 490 -23.00 -12.04 -7.17
CA ALA A 490 -22.45 -11.59 -8.45
C ALA A 490 -22.07 -12.76 -9.36
N VAL A 491 -21.46 -13.81 -8.80
CA VAL A 491 -21.15 -15.06 -9.54
C VAL A 491 -22.41 -15.77 -10.01
N SER A 492 -23.48 -15.75 -9.22
CA SER A 492 -24.72 -16.48 -9.52
C SER A 492 -25.60 -15.76 -10.55
N MET A 493 -25.56 -14.42 -10.59
CA MET A 493 -26.39 -13.60 -11.48
C MET A 493 -25.96 -13.63 -12.94
N LEU A 494 -24.67 -13.42 -13.22
CA LEU A 494 -24.20 -13.20 -14.58
C LEU A 494 -23.83 -14.52 -15.27
N GLY A 495 -24.68 -14.99 -16.17
CA GLY A 495 -24.48 -16.26 -16.91
C GLY A 495 -23.63 -16.10 -18.17
N CYS A 496 -23.88 -15.03 -18.93
CA CYS A 496 -23.15 -14.73 -20.16
C CYS A 496 -23.14 -13.22 -20.43
N VAL A 497 -22.26 -12.78 -21.33
CA VAL A 497 -22.11 -11.38 -21.75
C VAL A 497 -22.09 -11.27 -23.26
N THR A 498 -22.82 -10.31 -23.81
CA THR A 498 -22.83 -10.03 -25.26
C THR A 498 -21.56 -9.35 -25.76
N ARG A 499 -20.76 -8.74 -24.86
CA ARG A 499 -19.51 -8.06 -25.22
C ARG A 499 -18.30 -8.98 -25.06
N ALA A 500 -17.53 -9.12 -26.14
CA ALA A 500 -16.30 -9.91 -26.19
C ALA A 500 -15.09 -9.31 -25.45
N ASP A 501 -15.21 -8.10 -24.88
CA ASP A 501 -14.08 -7.35 -24.31
C ASP A 501 -13.80 -7.60 -22.82
N ILE A 502 -14.60 -8.43 -22.14
CA ILE A 502 -14.43 -8.72 -20.70
C ILE A 502 -13.12 -9.46 -20.42
N THR A 503 -12.73 -10.40 -21.28
CA THR A 503 -11.46 -11.11 -21.13
C THR A 503 -10.27 -10.15 -21.12
N ALA A 504 -10.28 -9.18 -22.05
CA ALA A 504 -9.24 -8.15 -22.11
C ALA A 504 -9.27 -7.24 -20.87
N LEU A 505 -10.45 -6.91 -20.35
CA LEU A 505 -10.57 -6.16 -19.10
C LEU A 505 -9.95 -6.91 -17.91
N PHE A 506 -10.24 -8.20 -17.76
CA PHE A 506 -9.65 -8.99 -16.68
C PHE A 506 -8.14 -9.08 -16.81
N GLN A 507 -7.61 -9.25 -18.02
CA GLN A 507 -6.17 -9.20 -18.29
C GLN A 507 -5.54 -7.87 -17.87
N THR A 508 -6.23 -6.75 -18.08
CA THR A 508 -5.75 -5.43 -17.65
C THR A 508 -5.78 -5.31 -16.12
N LEU A 509 -6.91 -5.61 -15.48
CA LEU A 509 -7.14 -5.27 -14.07
C LEU A 509 -6.55 -6.27 -13.06
N LEU A 510 -6.60 -7.56 -13.38
CA LEU A 510 -6.37 -8.66 -12.42
C LEU A 510 -5.06 -9.40 -12.64
N LYS A 511 -4.37 -9.16 -13.77
CA LYS A 511 -3.04 -9.70 -14.00
C LYS A 511 -2.04 -9.01 -13.06
N SER A 512 -1.60 -9.73 -12.04
CA SER A 512 -0.61 -9.27 -11.08
C SER A 512 0.72 -10.00 -11.26
N ARG A 513 1.80 -9.36 -10.79
CA ARG A 513 3.12 -9.99 -10.63
C ARG A 513 3.38 -10.04 -9.13
N TRP A 514 3.45 -11.25 -8.58
CA TRP A 514 3.61 -11.49 -7.16
C TRP A 514 4.61 -12.64 -6.91
N CYS A 515 5.64 -12.33 -6.14
CA CYS A 515 6.84 -13.15 -5.93
C CYS A 515 6.66 -14.33 -4.96
N PHE A 516 5.59 -15.12 -5.07
CA PHE A 516 5.38 -16.17 -4.09
C PHE A 516 4.58 -17.37 -4.65
N ARG A 517 5.33 -18.43 -4.98
CA ARG A 517 4.84 -19.78 -5.26
C ARG A 517 5.67 -20.77 -4.44
N PRO A 518 5.07 -21.44 -3.44
CA PRO A 518 5.85 -22.19 -2.46
C PRO A 518 6.70 -23.31 -3.05
N GLU A 519 6.21 -23.98 -4.10
CA GLU A 519 6.87 -25.11 -4.78
C GLU A 519 8.14 -24.66 -5.54
N GLU A 520 8.26 -23.37 -5.82
CA GLU A 520 9.32 -22.76 -6.60
C GLU A 520 10.40 -22.11 -5.72
N MET A 521 10.20 -22.09 -4.40
CA MET A 521 11.16 -21.59 -3.40
C MET A 521 12.25 -22.62 -3.05
N LYS A 522 12.91 -23.21 -4.06
CA LYS A 522 14.07 -24.09 -3.83
C LYS A 522 15.26 -23.28 -3.29
N GLU A 523 16.25 -23.97 -2.71
CA GLU A 523 17.47 -23.40 -2.11
C GLU A 523 18.10 -22.27 -2.94
N PRO A 524 18.82 -21.31 -2.31
CA PRO A 524 19.35 -20.15 -3.01
C PRO A 524 20.09 -20.61 -4.26
N ARG A 525 19.65 -20.17 -5.45
CA ARG A 525 20.53 -20.23 -6.61
C ARG A 525 21.80 -19.52 -6.19
N GLN A 526 22.92 -20.22 -6.21
CA GLN A 526 24.22 -19.56 -6.25
C GLN A 526 24.11 -18.51 -7.35
N ILE A 527 24.36 -17.28 -6.94
CA ILE A 527 24.47 -16.15 -7.85
C ILE A 527 25.65 -16.50 -8.74
N GLU A 528 25.38 -16.95 -9.97
CA GLU A 528 26.41 -16.85 -11.00
C GLU A 528 26.78 -15.36 -11.09
N GLU A 529 28.07 -15.10 -10.87
CA GLU A 529 28.63 -13.76 -10.78
C GLU A 529 28.12 -12.88 -11.93
N ASN A 530 27.62 -11.69 -11.57
CA ASN A 530 27.24 -10.59 -12.47
C ASN A 530 25.86 -10.57 -13.17
N ARG A 531 24.86 -11.36 -12.78
CA ARG A 531 23.47 -11.07 -13.18
C ARG A 531 22.48 -11.21 -12.03
N THR A 532 21.86 -10.11 -11.61
CA THR A 532 20.58 -10.15 -10.89
C THR A 532 19.52 -10.68 -11.85
N ILE A 533 19.32 -11.99 -11.86
CA ILE A 533 18.18 -12.59 -12.54
C ILE A 533 16.96 -12.24 -11.68
N ASP A 534 15.97 -11.54 -12.25
CA ASP A 534 14.66 -11.38 -11.62
C ASP A 534 14.15 -12.78 -11.22
N VAL A 535 14.15 -13.09 -9.93
CA VAL A 535 13.73 -14.41 -9.40
C VAL A 535 12.20 -14.56 -9.42
N CYS A 536 11.48 -13.59 -10.01
CA CYS A 536 10.04 -13.41 -9.84
C CYS A 536 9.33 -13.12 -11.16
N VAL A 537 8.71 -14.13 -11.78
CA VAL A 537 7.74 -13.90 -12.85
C VAL A 537 6.54 -14.83 -12.69
N TRP A 538 5.85 -14.76 -11.55
CA TRP A 538 4.60 -15.49 -11.37
C TRP A 538 3.54 -14.59 -10.76
N GLY A 539 2.29 -14.88 -11.07
CA GLY A 539 1.12 -14.15 -10.61
C GLY A 539 0.02 -15.13 -10.22
N PHE A 540 -1.09 -14.58 -9.76
CA PHE A 540 -2.31 -15.34 -9.52
C PHE A 540 -2.96 -15.73 -10.86
N ASP A 541 -3.78 -16.77 -10.82
CA ASP A 541 -4.49 -17.23 -12.00
C ASP A 541 -5.42 -16.12 -12.49
N LEU A 542 -5.38 -15.89 -13.81
CA LEU A 542 -6.28 -14.93 -14.42
C LEU A 542 -7.71 -15.53 -14.42
N PRO A 543 -8.71 -14.86 -13.83
CA PRO A 543 -10.08 -15.36 -13.87
C PRO A 543 -10.61 -15.52 -15.29
N GLN A 544 -11.40 -16.57 -15.51
CA GLN A 544 -12.08 -16.79 -16.78
C GLN A 544 -13.23 -15.79 -16.95
N ALA A 545 -13.40 -15.28 -18.18
CA ALA A 545 -14.54 -14.44 -18.51
C ALA A 545 -15.85 -15.26 -18.49
N PRO A 546 -17.01 -14.61 -18.21
CA PRO A 546 -18.31 -15.23 -18.46
C PRO A 546 -18.44 -15.67 -19.93
N ALA A 547 -19.30 -16.65 -20.20
CA ALA A 547 -19.56 -17.12 -21.56
C ALA A 547 -20.09 -15.99 -22.46
N SER A 548 -19.90 -16.09 -23.78
CA SER A 548 -20.60 -15.19 -24.71
C SER A 548 -22.07 -15.57 -24.78
N CYS A 549 -22.95 -14.57 -24.68
CA CYS A 549 -24.26 -14.67 -25.32
C CYS A 549 -24.08 -14.34 -26.82
#